data_AF-A0A950NPB6-F1
#
_entry.id   AF-A0A950NPB6-F1
#
_cell.length_a   1.000
_cell.length_b   1.000
_cell.length_c   1.000
_cell.angle_alpha   90.00
_cell.angle_beta   90.00
_cell.angle_gamma   90.00
#
_symmetry.space_group_name_H-M   'P 1'
#
loop_
_entity.id
_entity.type
_entity.pdbx_description
1 polymer ?
#
loop_
_entity_poly.entity_id
_entity_poly.type
_entity_poly.pdbx_seq_one_letter_code
_entity_poly.pdbx_strand_id
1 'polypeptide(L)' 'DIHRDIGQPLTFGYGIHFCLGAALARLEGRIALDEVLNRFPEWDVDEAAAKLAPTSTVRGWETLPVVVP' A
#
# COMPACT_ATOMS: atom_id res chain seq x y z
N ASP A 1 -8.17 4.29 10.18
CA ASP A 1 -7.96 5.67 10.66
C ASP A 1 -6.52 6.07 10.39
N ILE A 2 -6.33 7.20 9.71
CA ILE A 2 -5.02 7.79 9.38
C ILE A 2 -4.43 8.59 10.55
N HIS A 3 -5.24 8.96 11.54
CA HIS A 3 -4.80 9.68 12.75
C HIS A 3 -4.48 8.75 13.92
N ARG A 4 -4.56 7.43 13.72
CA ARG A 4 -4.27 6.44 14.76
C ARG A 4 -2.81 6.56 15.21
N ASP A 5 -2.60 6.60 16.52
CA ASP A 5 -1.26 6.40 17.09
C ASP A 5 -0.82 4.96 16.85
N ILE A 6 0.21 4.80 16.03
CA ILE A 6 0.85 3.54 15.74
C ILE A 6 2.21 3.60 16.43
N GLY A 7 2.37 2.79 17.48
CA GLY A 7 3.68 2.43 18.00
C GLY A 7 4.52 1.74 16.93
N GLN A 8 5.59 1.05 17.30
CA GLN A 8 6.52 0.49 16.31
C GLN A 8 5.84 -0.56 15.40
N PRO A 9 5.63 -0.30 14.10
CA PRO A 9 5.00 -1.26 13.20
C PRO A 9 5.99 -2.36 12.80
N LEU A 10 5.50 -3.61 12.74
CA LEU A 10 6.32 -4.78 12.39
C LEU A 10 6.38 -5.07 10.87
N THR A 11 5.82 -4.20 10.03
CA THR A 11 5.78 -4.39 8.56
C THR A 11 7.16 -4.60 7.93
N PHE A 12 8.20 -4.00 8.49
CA PHE A 12 9.59 -4.13 8.03
C PHE A 12 10.43 -5.09 8.90
N GLY A 13 9.79 -5.86 9.78
CA GLY A 13 10.48 -6.71 10.76
C GLY A 13 11.26 -5.93 11.82
N TYR A 14 12.17 -6.63 12.51
CA TYR A 14 12.99 -6.10 13.59
C TYR A 14 14.32 -6.87 13.70
N GLY A 15 15.31 -6.27 14.36
CA GLY A 15 16.60 -6.90 14.64
C GLY A 15 17.49 -7.05 13.41
N ILE A 16 18.28 -8.13 13.36
CA ILE A 16 19.26 -8.36 12.29
C ILE A 16 18.63 -8.61 10.90
N HIS A 17 17.33 -8.90 10.87
CA HIS A 17 16.55 -9.08 9.63
C HIS A 17 15.64 -7.90 9.32
N PHE A 18 15.89 -6.73 9.93
CA PHE A 18 15.18 -5.51 9.57
C PHE A 18 15.30 -5.27 8.06
N CYS A 19 14.16 -4.97 7.43
CA CYS A 19 14.06 -4.89 5.98
C CYS A 19 15.07 -3.89 5.42
N LEU A 20 16.03 -4.40 4.64
CA LEU A 20 17.04 -3.59 3.97
C LEU A 20 16.40 -2.54 3.05
N GLY A 21 15.24 -2.87 2.45
CA GLY A 21 14.48 -2.00 1.57
C GLY A 21 13.56 -0.98 2.28
N ALA A 22 13.55 -0.91 3.61
CA ALA A 22 12.56 -0.10 4.34
C ALA A 22 12.65 1.40 4.05
N ALA A 23 13.82 1.92 3.67
CA ALA A 23 13.97 3.31 3.25
C ALA A 23 13.39 3.53 1.84
N LEU A 24 13.70 2.62 0.90
CA LEU A 24 13.22 2.68 -0.47
C LEU A 24 11.70 2.52 -0.54
N ALA A 25 11.13 1.52 0.13
CA ALA A 25 9.70 1.28 0.14
C ALA A 25 8.90 2.47 0.70
N ARG A 26 9.44 3.20 1.69
CA ARG A 26 8.83 4.44 2.20
C ARG A 26 8.88 5.58 1.19
N LEU A 27 10.02 5.72 0.50
CA LEU A 27 10.18 6.74 -0.54
C LEU A 27 9.22 6.49 -1.69
N GLU A 28 9.19 5.26 -2.21
CA GLU A 28 8.29 4.83 -3.29
C GLU A 28 6.83 4.98 -2.88
N GLY A 29 6.45 4.52 -1.67
CA GLY A 29 5.08 4.63 -1.19
C GLY A 29 4.61 6.08 -1.06
N ARG A 30 5.47 6.99 -0.58
CA ARG A 30 5.16 8.42 -0.55
C ARG A 30 4.96 8.99 -1.95
N ILE A 31 5.91 8.77 -2.86
CA ILE A 31 5.82 9.29 -4.23
C ILE A 31 4.58 8.73 -4.93
N ALA A 32 4.33 7.43 -4.83
CA ALA A 32 3.18 6.80 -5.46
C ALA A 32 1.86 7.38 -4.96
N LEU A 33 1.70 7.56 -3.64
CA LEU A 33 0.49 8.16 -3.07
C LEU A 33 0.34 9.62 -3.48
N ASP A 34 1.40 10.42 -3.39
CA ASP A 34 1.36 11.84 -3.75
C ASP A 34 1.00 12.04 -5.23
N GLU A 35 1.67 11.31 -6.13
CA GLU A 35 1.43 11.44 -7.58
C GLU A 35 0.07 10.91 -8.01
N VAL A 36 -0.41 9.80 -7.42
CA VAL A 36 -1.76 9.28 -7.73
C VAL A 36 -2.83 10.26 -7.28
N LEU A 37 -2.74 10.80 -6.06
CA LEU A 37 -3.73 11.75 -5.54
C LEU A 37 -3.69 13.09 -6.28
N ASN A 38 -2.52 13.55 -6.70
CA ASN A 38 -2.38 14.77 -7.50
C ASN A 38 -2.93 14.61 -8.91
N ARG A 39 -2.69 13.46 -9.55
CA ARG A 39 -3.10 13.22 -10.94
C ARG A 39 -4.55 12.79 -11.07
N PHE A 40 -5.05 12.01 -10.13
CA PHE A 40 -6.40 11.45 -10.10
C PHE A 40 -7.06 11.82 -8.78
N PRO A 41 -7.55 13.07 -8.64
CA PRO A 41 -8.15 13.53 -7.39
C PRO A 41 -9.50 12.85 -7.10
N GLU A 42 -10.17 12.35 -8.14
CA GLU A 42 -11.43 11.62 -8.06
C GLU A 42 -11.28 10.29 -8.81
N TRP A 43 -11.72 9.21 -8.18
CA TRP A 43 -11.70 7.84 -8.70
C TRP A 43 -12.61 6.97 -7.84
N ASP A 44 -13.05 5.85 -8.42
CA ASP A 44 -13.85 4.84 -7.74
C ASP A 44 -13.25 3.45 -7.91
N VAL A 45 -13.49 2.56 -6.95
CA VAL A 45 -12.95 1.19 -6.95
C VAL A 45 -14.06 0.22 -7.31
N ASP A 46 -13.81 -0.63 -8.33
CA ASP A 46 -14.69 -1.75 -8.60
C ASP A 46 -14.38 -2.90 -7.61
N GLU A 47 -15.02 -2.83 -6.45
CA GLU A 47 -14.88 -3.85 -5.40
C GLU A 47 -15.41 -5.22 -5.85
N ALA A 48 -16.38 -5.28 -6.76
CA ALA A 48 -16.96 -6.54 -7.24
C ALA A 48 -15.97 -7.33 -8.10
N ALA A 49 -15.09 -6.63 -8.82
CA ALA A 49 -14.02 -7.22 -9.62
C ALA A 49 -12.67 -7.31 -8.88
N ALA A 50 -12.60 -6.87 -7.62
CA ALA A 50 -11.38 -6.91 -6.83
C ALA A 50 -11.04 -8.35 -6.38
N LYS A 51 -9.78 -8.76 -6.59
CA LYS A 51 -9.30 -10.10 -6.24
C LYS A 51 -8.04 -10.02 -5.39
N LEU A 52 -8.09 -10.66 -4.22
CA LEU A 52 -6.92 -10.80 -3.36
C LEU A 52 -5.93 -11.81 -3.92
N ALA A 53 -4.64 -11.51 -3.79
CA ALA A 53 -3.60 -12.46 -4.16
C ALA A 53 -3.69 -13.72 -3.29
N PRO A 54 -3.65 -14.93 -3.87
CA PRO A 54 -3.81 -16.19 -3.14
C PRO A 54 -2.50 -16.61 -2.44
N THR A 55 -1.97 -15.74 -1.59
CA THR A 55 -0.73 -15.95 -0.83
C THR A 55 -0.96 -15.72 0.66
N SER A 56 -0.26 -16.51 1.49
CA SER A 56 -0.25 -16.38 2.96
C SER A 56 0.87 -15.49 3.49
N THR A 57 1.87 -15.14 2.67
CA THR A 57 3.08 -14.44 3.11
C THR A 57 3.04 -12.94 2.85
N VAL A 58 2.30 -12.51 1.82
CA VAL A 58 2.20 -11.09 1.45
C VAL A 58 0.73 -10.72 1.25
N ARG A 59 0.23 -9.79 2.05
CA ARG A 59 -1.13 -9.27 1.90
C ARG A 59 -1.16 -8.27 0.74
N GLY A 60 -1.98 -8.53 -0.27
CA GLY A 60 -2.17 -7.60 -1.39
C GLY A 60 -3.29 -8.02 -2.34
N TRP A 61 -3.54 -7.18 -3.33
CA TRP A 61 -4.48 -7.42 -4.42
C TRP A 61 -3.73 -8.05 -5.60
N GLU A 62 -4.29 -9.11 -6.17
CA GLU A 62 -3.89 -9.60 -7.50
C GLU A 62 -4.47 -8.66 -8.58
N THR A 63 -5.70 -8.22 -8.37
CA THR A 63 -6.40 -7.26 -9.22
C THR A 63 -7.21 -6.30 -8.33
N LEU A 64 -7.09 -5.00 -8.58
CA LEU A 64 -7.91 -3.95 -7.96
C LEU A 64 -8.26 -2.91 -9.03
N PRO A 65 -9.36 -3.09 -9.78
CA PRO A 65 -9.72 -2.16 -10.85
C PRO A 65 -10.19 -0.83 -10.28
N VAL A 66 -9.74 0.25 -10.90
CA VAL A 66 -10.07 1.62 -10.53
C VAL A 66 -10.61 2.34 -11.76
N VAL A 67 -11.71 3.08 -11.59
CA VAL A 67 -12.32 3.91 -12.62
C VAL A 67 -12.04 5.38 -12.29
N VAL A 68 -11.49 6.09 -13.26
CA VAL A 68 -11.32 7.55 -13.20
C VAL A 68 -12.44 8.17 -14.06
N PRO A 69 -13.16 9.19 -13.57
CA PRO A 69 -14.21 9.87 -14.33
C PRO A 69 -13.71 10.56 -15.60
#